data_AF-A0A819XGS9-F1
#
_entry.id   AF-A0A819XGS9-F1
#
_cell.length_a   1.000
_cell.length_b   1.000
_cell.length_c   1.000
_cell.angle_alpha   90.00
_cell.angle_beta   90.00
_cell.angle_gamma   90.00
#
_symmetry.space_group_name_H-M   'P 1'
#
loop_
_entity.id
_entity.type
_entity.pdbx_description
1 polymer ?
#
loop_
_entity_poly.entity_id
_entity_poly.type
_entity_poly.pdbx_seq_one_letter_code
_entity_poly.pdbx_strand_id
1 'polypeptide(L)'
;MLFLQFFWFLIFSFTFCRSEICTAENCLLPSCQCPVSNANPTTFDVIELPQFVLLTFVGNLNKNVLDPIRSILNTTYRNPNKCPISSTFFIHDLHAEYCLVQRLFDNHHEIAMTASSNKCPLTNCYNENDWVRWTNEDWQHEIEQQRINIVHQAQIDKSHIKGFRAPHLQIDQNRHLDLLQKFQFHYDSSMLFKASKLMWPFTLNYPVNFTNCVNCDTWAKPYEALWQFPLHEWNYPKSNTSCRSLSDSSCLPADKPHTADLL
;
A
#
# COMPACT_ATOMS: atom_id res chain seq x y z
N MET A 1 55.40 -18.34 -46.92
CA MET A 1 53.93 -18.31 -47.09
C MET A 1 53.32 -19.00 -45.88
N LEU A 2 52.88 -18.26 -44.87
CA LEU A 2 51.93 -18.72 -43.84
C LEU A 2 51.55 -17.52 -42.96
N PHE A 3 50.44 -16.88 -43.32
CA PHE A 3 49.76 -15.88 -42.50
C PHE A 3 48.95 -16.64 -41.42
N LEU A 4 49.27 -16.43 -40.14
CA LEU A 4 48.41 -16.83 -39.03
C LEU A 4 47.45 -15.68 -38.72
N GLN A 5 46.20 -15.80 -39.16
CA GLN A 5 45.11 -14.94 -38.73
C GLN A 5 44.59 -15.44 -37.38
N PHE A 6 44.78 -14.64 -36.33
CA PHE A 6 44.12 -14.84 -35.04
C PHE A 6 42.69 -14.31 -35.13
N PHE A 7 41.71 -15.21 -35.22
CA PHE A 7 40.30 -14.88 -35.01
C PHE A 7 40.04 -14.70 -33.51
N TRP A 8 39.81 -13.45 -33.08
CA TRP A 8 39.22 -13.16 -31.78
C TRP A 8 37.73 -13.48 -31.84
N PHE A 9 37.33 -14.63 -31.28
CA PHE A 9 35.93 -14.88 -30.97
C PHE A 9 35.55 -13.98 -29.78
N LEU A 10 34.83 -12.89 -30.05
CA LEU A 10 34.06 -12.18 -29.03
C LEU A 10 32.99 -13.14 -28.52
N ILE A 11 33.26 -13.78 -27.38
CA ILE A 11 32.26 -14.50 -26.61
C ILE A 11 31.33 -13.43 -26.04
N PHE A 12 30.25 -13.13 -26.77
CA PHE A 12 29.09 -12.49 -26.17
C PHE A 12 28.59 -13.45 -25.10
N SER A 13 28.92 -13.17 -23.85
CA SER A 13 28.26 -13.79 -22.72
C SER A 13 26.82 -13.30 -22.79
N PHE A 14 25.94 -14.10 -23.39
CA PHE A 14 24.51 -13.97 -23.19
C PHE A 14 24.27 -14.29 -21.72
N THR A 15 24.38 -13.29 -20.86
CA THR A 15 23.80 -13.36 -19.52
C THR A 15 22.32 -13.51 -19.77
N PHE A 16 21.83 -14.74 -19.76
CA PHE A 16 20.41 -15.01 -19.67
C PHE A 16 19.93 -14.24 -18.45
N CYS A 17 19.13 -13.19 -18.67
CA CYS A 17 18.41 -12.52 -17.60
C CYS A 17 17.30 -13.48 -17.16
N ARG A 18 17.69 -14.54 -16.45
CA ARG A 18 16.75 -15.46 -15.83
C ARG A 18 16.15 -14.63 -14.70
N SER A 19 14.90 -14.20 -14.89
CA SER A 19 14.06 -13.70 -13.81
C SER A 19 14.10 -14.75 -12.70
N GLU A 20 14.92 -14.52 -11.67
CA GLU A 20 15.04 -15.45 -10.56
C GLU A 20 13.71 -15.51 -9.81
N ILE A 21 13.33 -16.71 -9.39
CA ILE A 21 12.18 -16.92 -8.51
C ILE A 21 12.60 -16.49 -7.11
N CYS A 22 11.71 -15.84 -6.37
CA CYS A 22 11.96 -15.49 -4.98
C CYS A 22 12.10 -16.75 -4.12
N THR A 23 13.22 -16.89 -3.42
CA THR A 23 13.49 -17.96 -2.45
C THR A 23 14.00 -17.37 -1.14
N ALA A 24 13.93 -18.15 -0.07
CA ALA A 24 14.50 -17.76 1.21
C ALA A 24 16.04 -17.60 1.19
N GLU A 25 16.71 -18.05 0.13
CA GLU A 25 18.17 -17.96 -0.01
C GLU A 25 18.60 -16.67 -0.71
N ASN A 26 17.82 -16.19 -1.69
CA ASN A 26 18.14 -14.99 -2.45
C ASN A 26 17.43 -13.72 -1.94
N CYS A 27 16.37 -13.88 -1.14
CA CYS A 27 15.59 -12.79 -0.57
C CYS A 27 15.69 -12.79 0.96
N LEU A 28 16.59 -11.96 1.49
CA LEU A 28 16.93 -11.92 2.91
C LEU A 28 16.48 -10.60 3.57
N LEU A 29 15.96 -10.71 4.79
CA LEU A 29 15.68 -9.57 5.66
C LEU A 29 16.97 -8.81 6.01
N PRO A 30 16.90 -7.49 6.26
CA PRO A 30 15.69 -6.66 6.33
C PRO A 30 15.25 -6.07 4.98
N SER A 31 16.01 -6.29 3.91
CA SER A 31 15.81 -5.63 2.62
C SER A 31 14.84 -6.36 1.69
N CYS A 32 14.61 -7.66 1.91
CA CYS A 32 13.78 -8.48 1.05
C CYS A 32 12.98 -9.50 1.89
N GLN A 33 11.71 -9.67 1.53
CA GLN A 33 10.84 -10.72 2.05
C GLN A 33 10.00 -11.29 0.90
N CYS A 34 10.09 -12.60 0.66
CA CYS A 34 9.27 -13.23 -0.37
C CYS A 34 7.79 -13.22 0.00
N PRO A 35 6.88 -13.14 -1.00
CA PRO A 35 5.45 -13.27 -0.77
C PRO A 35 5.12 -14.65 -0.21
N VAL A 36 4.56 -14.69 1.00
CA VAL A 36 4.06 -15.91 1.64
C VAL A 36 2.57 -15.78 1.94
N SER A 37 1.86 -16.89 1.78
CA SER A 37 0.40 -16.97 1.89
C SER A 37 0.02 -18.01 2.91
N ASN A 38 -0.84 -17.67 3.87
CA ASN A 38 -1.33 -18.59 4.91
C ASN A 38 -0.18 -19.37 5.60
N ALA A 39 0.98 -18.74 5.69
CA ALA A 39 2.21 -19.29 6.22
C ALA A 39 2.96 -18.21 6.99
N ASN A 40 3.70 -18.61 8.02
CA ASN A 40 4.54 -17.72 8.80
C ASN A 40 5.89 -17.50 8.06
N PRO A 41 6.25 -16.26 7.69
CA PRO A 41 7.53 -15.96 7.04
C PRO A 41 8.73 -16.03 8.00
N THR A 42 8.47 -16.14 9.31
CA THR A 42 9.50 -16.11 10.36
C THR A 42 9.82 -17.52 10.86
N THR A 43 10.91 -17.63 11.62
CA THR A 43 11.29 -18.86 12.32
C THR A 43 10.61 -19.02 13.69
N PHE A 44 9.90 -18.00 14.17
CA PHE A 44 9.21 -18.02 15.47
C PHE A 44 7.92 -18.82 15.39
N ASP A 45 7.46 -19.38 16.51
CA ASP A 45 6.12 -19.95 16.55
C ASP A 45 5.08 -18.83 16.45
N VAL A 46 3.95 -19.09 15.78
CA VAL A 46 2.84 -18.12 15.65
C VAL A 46 2.35 -17.66 17.02
N ILE A 47 2.38 -18.52 18.05
CA ILE A 47 1.98 -18.15 19.42
C ILE A 47 2.91 -17.12 20.07
N GLU A 48 4.14 -17.00 19.58
CA GLU A 48 5.15 -16.05 20.07
C GLU A 48 5.09 -14.71 19.33
N LEU A 49 4.38 -14.65 18.20
CA LEU A 49 4.31 -13.45 17.37
C LEU A 49 3.27 -12.46 17.91
N PRO A 50 3.61 -11.16 18.03
CA PRO A 50 2.62 -10.15 18.33
C PRO A 50 1.66 -9.97 17.15
N GLN A 51 0.36 -9.97 17.43
CA GLN A 51 -0.64 -9.61 16.44
C GLN A 51 -0.61 -8.10 16.21
N PHE A 52 -0.17 -7.67 15.03
CA PHE A 52 -0.29 -6.29 14.61
C PHE A 52 -1.70 -6.02 14.07
N VAL A 53 -2.26 -4.87 14.44
CA VAL A 53 -3.51 -4.35 13.87
C VAL A 53 -3.19 -2.97 13.29
N LEU A 54 -3.26 -2.85 11.97
CA LEU A 54 -3.00 -1.59 11.26
C LEU A 54 -4.31 -0.84 11.08
N LEU A 55 -4.59 0.12 11.97
CA LEU A 55 -5.68 1.04 11.76
C LEU A 55 -5.26 2.08 10.72
N THR A 56 -5.97 2.14 9.60
CA THR A 56 -5.67 3.10 8.53
C THR A 56 -6.90 3.93 8.16
N PHE A 57 -6.70 5.21 7.93
CA PHE A 57 -7.72 6.14 7.45
C PHE A 57 -7.34 6.61 6.05
N VAL A 58 -8.31 6.65 5.15
CA VAL A 58 -8.14 7.20 3.80
C VAL A 58 -9.14 8.34 3.66
N GLY A 59 -8.68 9.52 3.25
CA GLY A 59 -9.59 10.62 2.98
C GLY A 59 -9.04 11.98 3.40
N ASN A 60 -9.91 12.98 3.33
CA ASN A 60 -9.61 14.32 3.75
C ASN A 60 -9.74 14.49 5.26
N LEU A 61 -8.68 15.00 5.87
CA LEU A 61 -8.68 15.43 7.26
C LEU A 61 -9.24 16.84 7.34
N ASN A 62 -10.42 16.98 7.94
CA ASN A 62 -11.04 18.27 8.22
C ASN A 62 -11.71 18.23 9.60
N LYS A 63 -12.25 19.36 10.03
CA LYS A 63 -12.94 19.47 11.33
C LYS A 63 -14.05 18.44 11.57
N ASN A 64 -14.73 17.94 10.54
CA ASN A 64 -15.85 17.00 10.68
C ASN A 64 -15.39 15.60 11.13
N VAL A 65 -14.15 15.21 10.80
CA VAL A 65 -13.59 13.90 11.17
C VAL A 65 -12.77 13.94 12.46
N LEU A 66 -12.57 15.13 13.03
CA LEU A 66 -11.71 15.34 14.19
C LEU A 66 -12.21 14.63 15.46
N ASP A 67 -13.50 14.78 15.78
CA ASP A 67 -14.07 14.18 16.98
C ASP A 67 -14.13 12.65 16.91
N PRO A 68 -14.55 12.03 15.78
CA PRO A 68 -14.40 10.59 15.57
C PRO A 68 -12.96 10.09 15.73
N ILE A 69 -11.99 10.77 15.09
CA ILE A 69 -10.57 10.39 15.18
C ILE A 69 -10.09 10.47 16.63
N ARG A 70 -10.41 11.56 17.35
CA ARG A 70 -10.03 11.73 18.77
C ARG A 70 -10.66 10.68 19.68
N SER A 71 -11.90 10.30 19.42
CA SER A 71 -12.58 9.27 20.21
C SER A 71 -11.86 7.92 20.10
N ILE A 72 -11.42 7.56 18.89
CA ILE A 72 -10.72 6.31 18.61
C ILE A 72 -9.25 6.37 19.03
N LEU A 73 -8.54 7.44 18.70
CA LEU A 73 -7.10 7.62 18.89
C LEU A 73 -6.78 8.46 20.12
N ASN A 74 -7.54 8.30 21.20
CA ASN A 74 -7.19 8.93 22.47
C ASN A 74 -6.02 8.20 23.15
N THR A 75 -5.33 8.89 24.06
CA THR A 75 -4.15 8.36 24.76
C THR A 75 -4.48 7.36 25.89
N THR A 76 -5.76 7.07 26.09
CA THR A 76 -6.23 6.04 27.03
C THR A 76 -5.99 4.64 26.45
N TYR A 77 -6.18 4.46 25.15
CA TYR A 77 -5.91 3.19 24.48
C TYR A 77 -4.40 3.02 24.26
N ARG A 78 -3.85 1.94 24.80
CA ARG A 78 -2.40 1.67 24.80
C ARG A 78 -2.09 0.26 24.36
N ASN A 79 -0.99 0.14 23.64
CA ASN A 79 -0.39 -1.14 23.29
C ASN A 79 0.16 -1.85 24.54
N PRO A 80 0.45 -3.17 24.49
CA PRO A 80 1.07 -3.90 25.61
C PRO A 80 2.38 -3.29 26.13
N ASN A 81 3.10 -2.58 25.27
CA ASN A 81 4.31 -1.83 25.62
C ASN A 81 4.04 -0.48 26.34
N LYS A 82 2.78 -0.17 26.67
CA LYS A 82 2.30 1.04 27.34
C LYS A 82 2.39 2.32 26.49
N CYS A 83 2.82 2.26 25.23
CA CYS A 83 2.70 3.38 24.31
C CYS A 83 1.24 3.58 23.88
N PRO A 84 0.78 4.83 23.65
CA PRO A 84 -0.50 5.07 22.97
C PRO A 84 -0.58 4.31 21.64
N ILE A 85 -1.80 3.92 21.25
CA ILE A 85 -2.01 3.36 19.91
C ILE A 85 -1.72 4.44 18.84
N SER A 86 -1.19 3.99 17.70
CA SER A 86 -0.95 4.84 16.54
C SER A 86 -1.73 4.32 15.33
N SER A 87 -1.74 5.11 14.26
CA SER A 87 -2.51 4.83 13.06
C SER A 87 -1.82 5.48 11.86
N THR A 88 -2.15 5.01 10.66
CA THR A 88 -1.65 5.56 9.40
C THR A 88 -2.77 6.29 8.64
N PHE A 89 -2.49 7.51 8.22
CA PHE A 89 -3.41 8.33 7.46
C PHE A 89 -2.92 8.49 6.02
N PHE A 90 -3.70 8.00 5.05
CA PHE A 90 -3.46 8.21 3.62
C PHE A 90 -4.23 9.45 3.16
N ILE A 91 -3.52 10.57 3.03
CA ILE A 91 -4.13 11.89 2.82
C ILE A 91 -4.15 12.27 1.34
N HIS A 92 -5.25 12.88 0.92
CA HIS A 92 -5.38 13.65 -0.32
C HIS A 92 -5.66 15.13 0.01
N ASP A 93 -5.44 16.01 -0.94
CA ASP A 93 -5.58 17.46 -0.79
C ASP A 93 -7.02 17.96 -0.71
N LEU A 94 -7.94 17.31 -1.43
CA LEU A 94 -9.31 17.78 -1.59
C LEU A 94 -9.99 18.04 -0.23
N HIS A 95 -10.16 19.31 0.13
CA HIS A 95 -10.71 19.78 1.41
C HIS A 95 -9.93 19.31 2.66
N ALA A 96 -8.61 19.14 2.56
CA ALA A 96 -7.75 18.82 3.70
C ALA A 96 -7.35 20.09 4.48
N GLU A 97 -7.39 20.00 5.80
CA GLU A 97 -6.85 20.98 6.73
C GLU A 97 -5.45 20.53 7.16
N TYR A 98 -4.40 21.05 6.52
CA TYR A 98 -3.03 20.58 6.79
C TYR A 98 -2.52 20.87 8.20
N CYS A 99 -3.10 21.83 8.93
CA CYS A 99 -2.85 21.99 10.37
C CYS A 99 -3.25 20.73 11.16
N LEU A 100 -4.31 20.04 10.76
CA LEU A 100 -4.70 18.77 11.36
C LEU A 100 -3.77 17.63 10.96
N VAL A 101 -3.33 17.61 9.70
CA VAL A 101 -2.31 16.65 9.20
C VAL A 101 -1.03 16.77 10.04
N GLN A 102 -0.51 17.99 10.20
CA GLN A 102 0.66 18.28 11.02
C GLN A 102 0.43 17.82 12.47
N ARG A 103 -0.71 18.16 13.06
CA ARG A 103 -1.02 17.76 14.44
C ARG A 103 -1.05 16.24 14.62
N LEU A 104 -1.57 15.48 13.65
CA LEU A 104 -1.56 14.02 13.73
C LEU A 104 -0.13 13.46 13.64
N PHE A 105 0.69 14.03 12.76
CA PHE A 105 2.11 13.70 12.68
C PHE A 105 2.85 13.98 14.00
N ASP A 106 2.64 15.15 14.60
CA ASP A 106 3.23 15.54 15.89
C ASP A 106 2.78 14.62 17.04
N ASN A 107 1.61 13.97 16.90
CA ASN A 107 1.11 12.97 17.84
C ASN A 107 1.50 11.53 17.48
N HIS A 108 2.58 11.35 16.71
CA HIS A 108 3.16 10.04 16.35
C HIS A 108 2.26 9.12 15.52
N HIS A 109 1.31 9.70 14.78
CA HIS A 109 0.64 8.98 13.70
C HIS A 109 1.47 9.06 12.42
N GLU A 110 1.38 8.04 11.58
CA GLU A 110 2.01 8.04 10.28
C GLU A 110 1.17 8.84 9.28
N ILE A 111 1.82 9.74 8.53
CA ILE A 111 1.23 10.42 7.39
C ILE A 111 1.79 9.80 6.11
N ALA A 112 0.92 9.06 5.43
CA ALA A 112 1.12 8.51 4.09
C ALA A 112 0.25 9.30 3.09
N MET A 113 0.36 8.98 1.79
CA MET A 113 -0.41 9.70 0.78
C MET A 113 -1.23 8.80 -0.14
N THR A 114 -2.29 9.38 -0.67
CA THR A 114 -2.97 8.92 -1.90
C THR A 114 -2.77 9.99 -2.99
N ALA A 115 -3.43 9.87 -4.14
CA ALA A 115 -3.43 10.92 -5.16
C ALA A 115 -4.04 12.23 -4.64
N SER A 116 -3.47 13.37 -5.03
CA SER A 116 -3.82 14.70 -4.53
C SER A 116 -5.30 15.03 -4.64
N SER A 117 -5.92 14.76 -5.79
CA SER A 117 -7.31 15.10 -6.04
C SER A 117 -8.30 14.04 -5.54
N ASN A 118 -7.81 12.87 -5.12
CA ASN A 118 -8.58 11.66 -4.81
C ASN A 118 -9.52 11.20 -5.94
N LYS A 119 -9.24 11.64 -7.16
CA LYS A 119 -9.99 11.26 -8.34
C LYS A 119 -9.65 9.82 -8.75
N CYS A 120 -10.59 9.18 -9.43
CA CYS A 120 -10.41 7.82 -9.92
C CYS A 120 -9.46 7.79 -11.12
N PRO A 121 -8.43 6.93 -11.12
CA PRO A 121 -7.44 6.87 -12.18
C PRO A 121 -7.84 5.96 -13.36
N LEU A 122 -8.86 5.11 -13.17
CA LEU A 122 -9.34 4.15 -14.16
C LEU A 122 -10.74 4.52 -14.66
N THR A 123 -11.14 3.89 -15.77
CA THR A 123 -12.49 4.05 -16.32
C THR A 123 -13.53 3.51 -15.33
N ASN A 124 -14.39 4.41 -14.84
CA ASN A 124 -15.56 4.23 -13.98
C ASN A 124 -15.32 3.98 -12.47
N CYS A 125 -15.31 5.07 -11.68
CA CYS A 125 -15.58 5.02 -10.24
C CYS A 125 -16.97 5.58 -9.89
N TYR A 126 -18.03 5.06 -10.54
CA TYR A 126 -19.47 5.31 -10.27
C TYR A 126 -20.21 6.36 -11.13
N ASN A 127 -19.59 7.01 -12.12
CA ASN A 127 -20.30 7.79 -13.15
C ASN A 127 -19.50 7.82 -14.47
N GLU A 128 -20.16 7.44 -15.56
CA GLU A 128 -19.56 6.99 -16.83
C GLU A 128 -19.36 8.13 -17.84
N ASN A 129 -19.85 9.33 -17.55
CA ASN A 129 -20.07 10.36 -18.57
C ASN A 129 -18.92 11.37 -18.74
N ASP A 130 -17.85 11.35 -17.92
CA ASP A 130 -16.86 12.45 -17.92
C ASP A 130 -15.41 12.06 -17.53
N TRP A 131 -15.02 10.79 -17.61
CA TRP A 131 -13.72 10.32 -17.10
C TRP A 131 -12.87 9.59 -18.12
N VAL A 132 -11.59 10.00 -18.19
CA VAL A 132 -10.54 9.39 -19.01
C VAL A 132 -9.53 8.72 -18.07
N ARG A 133 -9.14 7.47 -18.40
CA ARG A 133 -8.05 6.75 -17.71
C ARG A 133 -6.80 7.64 -17.67
N TRP A 134 -6.20 7.77 -16.49
CA TRP A 134 -5.02 8.60 -16.29
C TRP A 134 -3.84 8.16 -17.13
N THR A 135 -3.20 9.13 -17.77
CA THR A 135 -1.91 8.97 -18.43
C THR A 135 -0.79 8.77 -17.39
N ASN A 136 0.44 8.50 -17.85
CA ASN A 136 1.59 8.45 -16.95
C ASN A 136 1.81 9.82 -16.28
N GLU A 137 1.59 10.89 -17.04
CA GLU A 137 1.75 12.28 -16.63
C GLU A 137 0.71 12.65 -15.56
N ASP A 138 -0.53 12.20 -15.71
CA ASP A 138 -1.58 12.43 -14.70
C ASP A 138 -1.23 11.75 -13.37
N TRP A 139 -0.86 10.46 -13.41
CA TRP A 139 -0.42 9.73 -12.22
C TRP A 139 0.79 10.38 -11.56
N GLN A 140 1.79 10.79 -12.36
CA GLN A 140 2.96 11.49 -11.85
C GLN A 140 2.57 12.80 -11.17
N HIS A 141 1.77 13.63 -11.83
CA HIS A 141 1.31 14.91 -11.31
C HIS A 141 0.58 14.75 -9.97
N GLU A 142 -0.34 13.78 -9.89
CA GLU A 142 -1.15 13.54 -8.70
C GLU A 142 -0.34 13.08 -7.48
N ILE A 143 0.69 12.25 -7.69
CA ILE A 143 1.58 11.79 -6.62
C ILE A 143 2.57 12.89 -6.21
N GLU A 144 3.16 13.60 -7.18
CA GLU A 144 4.10 14.70 -6.90
C GLU A 144 3.39 15.85 -6.17
N GLN A 145 2.20 16.24 -6.64
CA GLN A 145 1.45 17.33 -6.06
C GLN A 145 1.05 17.03 -4.61
N GLN A 146 0.60 15.81 -4.31
CA GLN A 146 0.23 15.48 -2.93
C GLN A 146 1.44 15.52 -1.99
N ARG A 147 2.60 15.06 -2.45
CA ARG A 147 3.84 15.19 -1.68
C ARG A 147 4.18 16.65 -1.40
N ILE A 148 4.12 17.50 -2.43
CA ILE A 148 4.36 18.95 -2.31
C ILE A 148 3.39 19.55 -1.29
N ASN A 149 2.10 19.20 -1.36
CA ASN A 149 1.12 19.72 -0.43
C ASN A 149 1.42 19.32 1.03
N ILE A 150 1.72 18.05 1.30
CA ILE A 150 2.08 17.61 2.66
C ILE A 150 3.35 18.33 3.15
N VAL A 151 4.40 18.41 2.32
CA VAL A 151 5.67 19.03 2.71
C VAL A 151 5.49 20.51 3.02
N HIS A 152 4.80 21.26 2.15
CA HIS A 152 4.70 22.72 2.29
C HIS A 152 3.58 23.16 3.22
N GLN A 153 2.45 22.46 3.25
CA GLN A 153 1.28 22.89 4.01
C GLN A 153 1.23 22.27 5.42
N ALA A 154 1.71 21.03 5.61
CA ALA A 154 1.83 20.41 6.94
C ALA A 154 3.24 20.49 7.54
N GLN A 155 4.22 21.03 6.80
CA GLN A 155 5.61 21.17 7.27
C GLN A 155 6.25 19.83 7.70
N ILE A 156 5.86 18.74 7.06
CA ILE A 156 6.41 17.40 7.30
C ILE A 156 7.52 17.15 6.28
N ASP A 157 8.73 16.81 6.73
CA ASP A 157 9.84 16.51 5.83
C ASP A 157 9.49 15.34 4.89
N LYS A 158 9.93 15.45 3.63
CA LYS A 158 9.68 14.43 2.60
C LYS A 158 10.09 13.03 3.04
N SER A 159 11.18 12.89 3.82
CA SER A 159 11.67 11.60 4.32
C SER A 159 10.72 10.89 5.28
N HIS A 160 9.74 11.59 5.85
CA HIS A 160 8.69 10.99 6.67
C HIS A 160 7.51 10.46 5.86
N ILE A 161 7.39 10.82 4.58
CA ILE A 161 6.27 10.43 3.73
C ILE A 161 6.64 9.18 2.93
N LYS A 162 6.41 8.02 3.56
CA LYS A 162 6.95 6.72 3.12
C LYS A 162 5.95 5.82 2.40
N GLY A 163 4.66 6.00 2.68
CA GLY A 163 3.59 5.14 2.20
C GLY A 163 2.74 5.74 1.10
N PHE A 164 2.27 4.86 0.22
CA PHE A 164 1.26 5.20 -0.78
C PHE A 164 0.08 4.22 -0.76
N ARG A 165 -1.12 4.73 -1.04
CA ARG A 165 -2.30 3.92 -1.37
C ARG A 165 -3.02 4.55 -2.56
N ALA A 166 -3.29 3.76 -3.58
CA ALA A 166 -3.97 4.20 -4.79
C ALA A 166 -5.40 4.67 -4.47
N PRO A 167 -5.85 5.79 -5.07
CA PRO A 167 -7.19 6.31 -4.86
C PRO A 167 -8.24 5.25 -5.24
N HIS A 168 -9.23 5.05 -4.36
CA HIS A 168 -10.31 4.06 -4.52
C HIS A 168 -9.83 2.60 -4.68
N LEU A 169 -8.58 2.30 -4.31
CA LEU A 169 -7.91 1.02 -4.59
C LEU A 169 -7.91 0.66 -6.09
N GLN A 170 -7.97 1.66 -6.96
CA GLN A 170 -7.90 1.50 -8.40
C GLN A 170 -6.45 1.62 -8.85
N ILE A 171 -5.87 0.48 -9.23
CA ILE A 171 -4.48 0.40 -9.65
C ILE A 171 -4.39 0.17 -11.14
N ASP A 172 -3.60 0.99 -11.81
CA ASP A 172 -3.38 0.87 -13.24
C ASP A 172 -2.14 0.03 -13.51
N GLN A 173 -2.33 -1.30 -13.56
CA GLN A 173 -1.25 -2.25 -13.78
C GLN A 173 -0.08 -1.96 -12.81
N ASN A 174 1.12 -1.88 -13.37
CA ASN A 174 2.38 -1.57 -12.72
C ASN A 174 2.73 -0.06 -12.72
N ARG A 175 1.86 0.81 -13.27
CA ARG A 175 2.16 2.25 -13.48
C ARG A 175 2.41 3.01 -12.18
N HIS A 176 1.56 2.80 -11.19
CA HIS A 176 1.72 3.46 -9.89
C HIS A 176 3.02 2.98 -9.21
N LEU A 177 3.31 1.67 -9.24
CA LEU A 177 4.55 1.10 -8.68
C LEU A 177 5.81 1.66 -9.35
N ASP A 178 5.79 1.90 -10.67
CA ASP A 178 6.89 2.58 -11.38
C ASP A 178 7.20 3.96 -10.79
N LEU A 179 6.16 4.72 -10.47
CA LEU A 179 6.28 6.03 -9.85
C LEU A 179 6.69 5.91 -8.37
N LEU A 180 6.20 4.91 -7.65
CA LEU A 180 6.61 4.68 -6.26
C LEU A 180 8.11 4.39 -6.16
N GLN A 181 8.65 3.55 -7.05
CA GLN A 181 10.09 3.31 -7.16
C GLN A 181 10.85 4.58 -7.53
N LYS A 182 10.41 5.29 -8.58
CA LYS A 182 11.03 6.56 -9.05
C LYS A 182 11.09 7.58 -7.92
N PHE A 183 10.06 7.63 -7.09
CA PHE A 183 9.91 8.58 -6.00
C PHE A 183 10.38 8.09 -4.64
N GLN A 184 10.99 6.91 -4.59
CA GLN A 184 11.59 6.33 -3.38
C GLN A 184 10.59 6.20 -2.23
N PHE A 185 9.36 5.79 -2.54
CA PHE A 185 8.45 5.32 -1.49
C PHE A 185 8.97 4.01 -0.91
N HIS A 186 8.68 3.79 0.36
CA HIS A 186 9.08 2.56 1.05
C HIS A 186 8.05 1.47 0.86
N TYR A 187 6.76 1.83 0.80
CA TYR A 187 5.72 0.84 0.66
C TYR A 187 4.47 1.31 -0.10
N ASP A 188 3.83 0.35 -0.75
CA ASP A 188 2.48 0.42 -1.29
C ASP A 188 1.50 -0.34 -0.39
N SER A 189 0.28 0.19 -0.23
CA SER A 189 -0.84 -0.51 0.42
C SER A 189 -2.12 -0.41 -0.41
N SER A 190 -2.01 -0.74 -1.69
CA SER A 190 -3.08 -0.65 -2.68
C SER A 190 -3.62 -2.01 -3.14
N MET A 191 -2.80 -3.07 -3.10
CA MET A 191 -3.20 -4.40 -3.55
C MET A 191 -4.13 -5.08 -2.54
N LEU A 192 -5.30 -5.50 -3.03
CA LEU A 192 -6.34 -6.18 -2.28
C LEU A 192 -6.34 -7.67 -2.59
N PHE A 193 -6.25 -8.51 -1.57
CA PHE A 193 -6.24 -9.96 -1.65
C PHE A 193 -7.50 -10.56 -1.07
N LYS A 194 -7.91 -11.73 -1.57
CA LYS A 194 -9.05 -12.47 -1.02
C LYS A 194 -8.83 -12.84 0.45
N ALA A 195 -9.90 -12.80 1.24
CA ALA A 195 -9.88 -13.19 2.66
C ALA A 195 -9.37 -14.63 2.92
N SER A 196 -9.53 -15.53 1.94
CA SER A 196 -9.03 -16.91 2.02
C SER A 196 -7.51 -17.04 1.93
N LYS A 197 -6.81 -15.96 1.59
CA LYS A 197 -5.37 -15.95 1.36
C LYS A 197 -4.72 -14.77 2.05
N LEU A 198 -4.48 -14.93 3.35
CA LEU A 198 -3.78 -13.95 4.16
C LEU A 198 -2.30 -13.92 3.75
N MET A 199 -1.83 -12.72 3.48
CA MET A 199 -0.48 -12.43 2.99
C MET A 199 0.22 -11.62 4.06
N TRP A 200 1.43 -12.03 4.42
CA TRP A 200 2.33 -11.16 5.17
C TRP A 200 2.86 -10.04 4.27
N PRO A 201 3.28 -8.88 4.81
CA PRO A 201 4.02 -7.91 4.04
C PRO A 201 5.23 -8.55 3.34
N PHE A 202 5.44 -8.18 2.08
CA PHE A 202 6.49 -8.74 1.25
C PHE A 202 7.10 -7.65 0.38
N THR A 203 8.27 -7.90 -0.17
CA THR A 203 8.93 -6.97 -1.09
C THR A 203 8.72 -7.39 -2.53
N LEU A 204 8.74 -6.42 -3.43
CA LEU A 204 8.58 -6.64 -4.86
C LEU A 204 9.93 -6.84 -5.58
N ASN A 205 11.02 -7.20 -4.88
CA ASN A 205 12.36 -7.40 -5.46
C ASN A 205 12.45 -8.46 -6.57
N TYR A 206 11.49 -9.38 -6.63
CA TYR A 206 11.39 -10.44 -7.64
C TYR A 206 10.03 -10.39 -8.31
N PRO A 207 9.88 -10.92 -9.53
CA PRO A 207 8.56 -10.95 -10.18
C PRO A 207 7.58 -11.77 -9.37
N VAL A 208 6.41 -11.21 -9.12
CA VAL A 208 5.36 -11.86 -8.33
C VAL A 208 4.18 -12.17 -9.23
N ASN A 209 3.70 -13.40 -9.15
CA ASN A 209 2.44 -13.81 -9.77
C ASN A 209 1.31 -13.77 -8.73
N PHE A 210 0.43 -12.76 -8.85
CA PHE A 210 -0.68 -12.54 -7.94
C PHE A 210 -1.90 -13.35 -8.37
N THR A 211 -1.98 -14.59 -7.90
CA THR A 211 -3.11 -15.49 -8.20
C THR A 211 -4.41 -15.15 -7.45
N ASN A 212 -4.35 -14.32 -6.41
CA ASN A 212 -5.48 -14.08 -5.50
C ASN A 212 -5.68 -12.59 -5.15
N CYS A 213 -4.99 -11.73 -5.87
CA CYS A 213 -5.25 -10.31 -5.82
C CYS A 213 -6.50 -10.01 -6.66
N VAL A 214 -7.35 -9.14 -6.13
CA VAL A 214 -8.69 -8.86 -6.65
C VAL A 214 -8.69 -7.64 -7.56
N ASN A 215 -7.80 -6.68 -7.30
CA ASN A 215 -7.73 -5.41 -8.03
C ASN A 215 -6.43 -5.22 -8.82
N CYS A 216 -5.47 -6.13 -8.76
CA CYS A 216 -4.21 -6.02 -9.49
C CYS A 216 -4.14 -7.00 -10.67
N ASP A 217 -3.23 -6.69 -11.59
CA ASP A 217 -2.83 -7.65 -12.61
C ASP A 217 -2.26 -8.91 -11.98
N THR A 218 -2.33 -10.01 -12.72
CA THR A 218 -1.76 -11.29 -12.28
C THR A 218 -0.25 -11.25 -12.11
N TRP A 219 0.43 -10.18 -12.54
CA TRP A 219 1.88 -10.09 -12.53
C TRP A 219 2.41 -8.69 -12.26
N ALA A 220 3.41 -8.59 -11.38
CA ALA A 220 4.24 -7.41 -11.22
C ALA A 220 5.70 -7.69 -11.60
N LYS A 221 6.34 -6.69 -12.22
CA LYS A 221 7.79 -6.68 -12.46
C LYS A 221 8.55 -6.39 -11.16
N PRO A 222 9.87 -6.60 -11.12
CA PRO A 222 10.68 -6.29 -9.94
C PRO A 222 10.72 -4.79 -9.60
N TYR A 223 10.56 -4.48 -8.31
CA TYR A 223 10.78 -3.18 -7.70
C TYR A 223 11.67 -3.35 -6.48
N GLU A 224 12.89 -2.84 -6.57
CA GLU A 224 13.91 -3.03 -5.54
C GLU A 224 13.52 -2.31 -4.24
N ALA A 225 13.44 -3.08 -3.16
CA ALA A 225 13.14 -2.60 -1.80
C ALA A 225 11.79 -1.89 -1.62
N LEU A 226 10.87 -2.01 -2.59
CA LEU A 226 9.49 -1.55 -2.45
C LEU A 226 8.67 -2.63 -1.74
N TRP A 227 8.14 -2.28 -0.57
CA TRP A 227 7.28 -3.18 0.21
C TRP A 227 5.83 -3.11 -0.25
N GLN A 228 5.18 -4.26 -0.33
CA GLN A 228 3.73 -4.36 -0.39
C GLN A 228 3.21 -4.66 1.02
N PHE A 229 2.33 -3.79 1.50
CA PHE A 229 1.47 -4.03 2.65
C PHE A 229 0.09 -4.44 2.14
N PRO A 230 -0.15 -5.75 1.96
CA PRO A 230 -1.37 -6.26 1.34
C PRO A 230 -2.60 -5.90 2.17
N LEU A 231 -3.66 -5.50 1.49
CA LEU A 231 -5.00 -5.41 2.06
C LEU A 231 -5.69 -6.76 1.86
N HIS A 232 -6.55 -7.13 2.80
CA HIS A 232 -7.38 -8.33 2.69
C HIS A 232 -8.83 -7.92 2.68
N GLU A 233 -9.61 -8.57 1.82
CA GLU A 233 -11.05 -8.47 1.93
C GLU A 233 -11.52 -8.99 3.28
N TRP A 234 -12.60 -8.40 3.78
CA TRP A 234 -13.26 -8.84 4.99
C TRP A 234 -14.50 -9.66 4.64
N ASN A 235 -14.61 -10.86 5.19
CA ASN A 235 -15.83 -11.67 5.09
C ASN A 235 -16.69 -11.41 6.32
N TYR A 236 -17.84 -10.74 6.16
CA TYR A 236 -18.78 -10.60 7.26
C TYR A 236 -19.55 -11.92 7.46
N PRO A 237 -19.54 -12.57 8.64
CA PRO A 237 -20.06 -13.94 8.79
C PRO A 237 -21.53 -14.15 8.41
N LYS A 238 -22.33 -13.06 8.38
CA LYS A 238 -23.77 -13.12 8.10
C LYS A 238 -24.14 -12.65 6.68
N SER A 239 -23.20 -12.14 5.90
CA SER A 239 -23.42 -11.84 4.48
C SER A 239 -22.42 -12.65 3.66
N ASN A 240 -22.85 -13.20 2.53
CA ASN A 240 -21.91 -13.83 1.60
C ASN A 240 -21.14 -12.78 0.77
N THR A 241 -20.87 -11.61 1.38
CA THR A 241 -20.32 -10.42 0.75
C THR A 241 -18.89 -10.22 1.22
N SER A 242 -17.99 -10.08 0.26
CA SER A 242 -16.58 -9.75 0.49
C SER A 242 -16.41 -8.24 0.44
N CYS A 243 -15.80 -7.67 1.49
CA CYS A 243 -15.78 -6.24 1.74
C CYS A 243 -14.38 -5.67 1.58
N ARG A 244 -14.25 -4.55 0.87
CA ARG A 244 -12.93 -3.92 0.61
C ARG A 244 -12.49 -3.00 1.74
N SER A 245 -13.45 -2.47 2.50
CA SER A 245 -13.22 -1.61 3.66
C SER A 245 -14.39 -1.73 4.64
N LEU A 246 -14.16 -1.26 5.88
CA LEU A 246 -15.21 -1.17 6.90
C LEU A 246 -16.30 -0.15 6.56
N SER A 247 -16.05 0.75 5.61
CA SER A 247 -17.03 1.76 5.15
C SER A 247 -17.89 1.26 4.00
N ASP A 248 -17.68 0.04 3.51
CA ASP A 248 -18.49 -0.55 2.46
C ASP A 248 -19.91 -0.79 2.99
N SER A 249 -20.86 0.04 2.56
CA SER A 249 -22.24 0.01 3.05
C SER A 249 -22.95 -1.30 2.74
N SER A 250 -22.49 -2.05 1.74
CA SER A 250 -22.99 -3.38 1.41
C SER A 250 -22.64 -4.45 2.47
N CYS A 251 -21.74 -4.10 3.40
CA CYS A 251 -21.15 -4.99 4.39
C CYS A 251 -21.53 -4.71 5.83
N LEU A 252 -22.12 -3.54 6.13
CA LEU A 252 -22.62 -3.24 7.46
C LEU A 252 -24.03 -3.84 7.62
N PRO A 253 -24.33 -4.53 8.73
CA PRO A 253 -25.68 -5.00 8.99
C PRO A 253 -26.64 -3.80 9.06
N ALA A 254 -27.73 -3.84 8.28
CA ALA A 254 -28.70 -2.75 8.16
C ALA A 254 -29.33 -2.30 9.50
N ASP A 255 -29.27 -3.13 10.54
CA ASP A 255 -30.07 -3.01 11.76
C ASP A 255 -29.28 -2.86 13.09
N LYS A 256 -27.99 -2.50 13.10
CA LYS A 256 -27.27 -2.30 14.38
C LYS A 256 -26.49 -0.98 14.47
N PRO A 257 -26.68 -0.19 15.56
CA PRO A 257 -25.77 0.89 15.88
C PRO A 257 -24.42 0.29 16.31
N HIS A 258 -23.37 0.70 15.59
CA HIS A 258 -21.96 0.66 15.98
C HIS A 258 -21.36 -0.68 16.47
N THR A 259 -20.70 -1.38 15.54
CA THR A 259 -19.35 -2.02 15.67
C THR A 259 -18.99 -2.82 16.94
N ALA A 260 -19.95 -3.37 17.69
CA ALA A 260 -19.66 -4.12 18.92
C ALA A 260 -19.31 -5.61 18.71
N ASP A 261 -19.62 -6.18 17.54
CA ASP A 261 -19.42 -7.62 17.26
C ASP A 261 -18.20 -7.90 16.33
N LEU A 262 -17.20 -7.00 16.29
CA LEU A 262 -16.10 -7.03 15.30
C LEU A 262 -14.70 -7.34 15.88
N LEU A 263 -14.63 -7.94 17.07
CA LEU A 263 -13.38 -8.50 17.64
C LEU A 263 -13.58 -9.95 18.07
#